data_AF-A0A397HLY1-F1
#
_entry.id   AF-A0A397HLY1-F1
#
_cell.length_a   1.000
_cell.length_b   1.000
_cell.length_c   1.000
_cell.angle_alpha   90.00
_cell.angle_beta   90.00
_cell.angle_gamma   90.00
#
_symmetry.space_group_name_H-M   'P 1'
#
loop_
_entity.id
_entity.type
_entity.pdbx_description
1 polymer ?
#
loop_
_entity_poly.entity_id
_entity_poly.type
_entity_poly.pdbx_seq_one_letter_code
_entity_poly.pdbx_strand_id
1 'polypeptide(L)'
;MSEPGPESIPTSADPRSKRPVKRRAVTPLSEQASQIEHLFRDPNKEIRIPDPSKQRTSASLAPPPEIVANVQGSSAGAGSGEFHVYKASRRREYERLRLMQIEQALRRTENGQKDEEDQAMPVDGADQSTETPGVIIHED
;
A
#
# COMPACT_ATOMS: atom_id res chain seq x y z
N MET A 1 -14.35 32.48 -55.95
CA MET A 1 -13.69 31.39 -55.19
C MET A 1 -14.65 30.21 -55.24
N SER A 2 -14.32 29.15 -56.00
CA SER A 2 -15.23 28.01 -56.21
C SER A 2 -15.24 27.09 -55.00
N GLU A 3 -16.42 26.65 -54.57
CA GLU A 3 -16.58 25.67 -53.49
C GLU A 3 -16.00 24.30 -53.89
N PRO A 4 -15.34 23.57 -52.97
CA PRO A 4 -14.88 22.21 -53.25
C PRO A 4 -16.08 21.25 -53.25
N GLY A 5 -16.29 20.56 -54.37
CA GLY A 5 -17.37 19.59 -54.53
C GLY A 5 -17.25 18.35 -53.63
N PRO A 6 -18.32 17.54 -53.54
CA PRO A 6 -18.48 16.42 -52.59
C PRO A 6 -17.52 15.22 -52.81
N GLU A 7 -16.66 15.28 -53.82
CA GLU A 7 -15.68 14.24 -54.18
C GLU A 7 -14.44 14.22 -53.25
N SER A 8 -14.32 15.19 -52.33
CA SER A 8 -13.14 15.39 -51.47
C SER A 8 -13.34 14.93 -50.01
N ILE A 9 -14.18 13.92 -49.76
CA ILE A 9 -14.22 13.31 -48.41
C ILE A 9 -13.04 12.34 -48.33
N PRO A 10 -12.07 12.54 -47.41
CA PRO A 10 -10.98 11.59 -47.24
C PRO A 10 -11.58 10.22 -46.92
N THR A 11 -11.19 9.19 -47.67
CA THR A 11 -11.74 7.82 -47.60
C THR A 11 -11.62 7.19 -46.21
N SER A 12 -10.83 7.78 -45.31
CA SER A 12 -10.70 7.43 -43.90
C SER A 12 -11.92 7.81 -43.04
N ALA A 13 -12.83 8.65 -43.54
CA ALA A 13 -14.05 9.07 -42.86
C ALA A 13 -15.32 8.31 -43.32
N ASP A 14 -15.20 7.37 -44.26
CA ASP A 14 -16.34 6.57 -44.74
C ASP A 14 -16.75 5.50 -43.70
N PRO A 15 -17.97 5.56 -43.13
CA PRO A 15 -18.46 4.57 -42.16
C PRO A 15 -18.61 3.16 -42.75
N ARG A 16 -18.57 2.98 -44.08
CA ARG A 16 -18.59 1.67 -44.74
C ARG A 16 -17.20 1.01 -44.84
N SER A 17 -16.13 1.77 -44.59
CA SER A 17 -14.77 1.23 -44.59
C SER A 17 -14.53 0.43 -43.30
N LYS A 18 -14.31 -0.89 -43.43
CA LYS A 18 -13.88 -1.78 -42.34
C LYS A 18 -12.38 -1.67 -42.02
N ARG A 19 -11.72 -0.59 -42.45
CA ARG A 19 -10.30 -0.39 -42.20
C ARG A 19 -10.10 -0.13 -40.69
N PRO A 20 -9.13 -0.79 -40.02
CA PRO A 20 -8.86 -0.52 -38.62
C PRO A 20 -8.49 0.96 -38.45
N VAL A 21 -9.35 1.69 -37.75
CA VAL A 21 -9.13 3.09 -37.43
C VAL A 21 -7.94 3.16 -36.46
N LYS A 22 -6.99 4.06 -36.71
CA LYS A 22 -5.85 4.28 -35.82
C LYS A 22 -6.41 4.58 -34.43
N ARG A 23 -6.21 3.66 -33.47
CA ARG A 23 -6.66 3.86 -32.08
C ARG A 23 -6.06 5.19 -31.62
N ARG A 24 -6.93 6.15 -31.28
CA ARG A 24 -6.49 7.42 -30.70
C ARG A 24 -5.76 7.08 -29.39
N ALA A 25 -4.60 7.70 -29.16
CA ALA A 25 -3.92 7.57 -27.88
C ALA A 25 -4.88 8.06 -26.80
N VAL A 26 -5.24 7.17 -25.87
CA VAL A 26 -6.12 7.52 -24.75
C VAL A 26 -5.33 8.49 -23.87
N THR A 27 -5.79 9.73 -23.80
CA THR A 27 -5.25 10.70 -22.86
C THR A 27 -5.69 10.30 -21.45
N PRO A 28 -4.92 10.63 -20.40
CA PRO A 28 -5.33 10.32 -19.01
C PRO A 28 -6.72 10.89 -18.68
N LEU A 29 -7.06 12.05 -19.26
CA LEU A 29 -8.39 12.65 -19.14
C LEU A 29 -9.50 11.80 -19.80
N SER A 30 -9.22 11.23 -20.97
CA SER A 30 -10.16 10.37 -21.68
C SER A 30 -10.41 9.05 -20.92
N GLU A 31 -9.37 8.50 -20.29
CA GLU A 31 -9.51 7.33 -19.43
C GLU A 31 -10.39 7.63 -18.21
N GLN A 32 -10.15 8.75 -17.53
CA GLN A 32 -10.98 9.19 -16.41
C GLN A 32 -12.45 9.40 -16.82
N ALA A 33 -12.70 10.07 -17.95
CA ALA A 33 -14.05 10.27 -18.47
C ALA A 33 -14.76 8.93 -18.72
N SER A 34 -14.07 7.96 -19.32
CA SER A 34 -14.63 6.62 -19.57
C SER A 34 -14.96 5.84 -18.28
N GLN A 35 -14.13 5.99 -17.24
CA GLN A 35 -14.39 5.40 -15.93
C GLN A 35 -15.63 6.04 -15.27
N ILE A 36 -15.76 7.35 -15.38
CA ILE A 36 -16.91 8.11 -14.86
C ILE A 36 -18.20 7.70 -15.59
N GLU A 37 -18.20 7.63 -16.91
CA GLU A 37 -19.34 7.16 -17.71
C GLU A 37 -19.78 5.74 -17.30
N HIS A 38 -18.80 4.86 -17.04
CA HIS A 38 -19.08 3.50 -16.59
C HIS A 38 -19.71 3.46 -15.19
N LEU A 39 -19.26 4.30 -14.26
CA LEU A 39 -19.84 4.40 -12.92
C LEU A 39 -21.27 4.96 -12.94
N PHE A 40 -21.56 5.93 -13.82
CA PHE A 40 -22.89 6.50 -13.94
C PHE A 40 -23.93 5.60 -14.61
N ARG A 41 -23.51 4.50 -15.25
CA ARG A 41 -24.44 3.56 -15.88
C ARG A 41 -25.38 2.91 -14.86
N ASP A 42 -24.88 2.59 -13.67
CA ASP A 42 -25.63 1.95 -12.59
C ASP A 42 -25.33 2.64 -11.23
N PRO A 43 -25.97 3.78 -10.93
CA PRO A 43 -25.64 4.58 -9.73
C PRO A 43 -26.04 3.90 -8.40
N ASN A 44 -26.92 2.90 -8.43
CA ASN A 44 -27.36 2.16 -7.24
C ASN A 44 -26.38 1.04 -6.83
N LYS A 45 -25.35 0.77 -7.64
CA LYS A 45 -24.38 -0.29 -7.37
C LYS A 45 -23.40 0.14 -6.29
N GLU A 46 -23.30 -0.63 -5.21
CA GLU A 46 -22.32 -0.39 -4.17
C GLU A 46 -20.89 -0.48 -4.74
N ILE A 47 -20.09 0.55 -4.46
CA ILE A 47 -18.68 0.63 -4.87
C ILE A 47 -17.83 0.16 -3.70
N ARG A 48 -17.21 -1.01 -3.85
CA ARG A 48 -16.24 -1.50 -2.86
C ARG A 48 -14.88 -0.83 -3.08
N ILE A 49 -14.56 0.10 -2.21
CA ILE A 49 -13.21 0.68 -2.14
C ILE A 49 -12.28 -0.39 -1.56
N PRO A 50 -11.13 -0.70 -2.20
CA PRO A 50 -10.18 -1.66 -1.65
C PRO A 50 -9.61 -1.12 -0.33
N ASP A 51 -9.48 -2.01 0.65
CA ASP A 51 -8.75 -1.70 1.88
C ASP A 51 -7.31 -1.31 1.55
N PRO A 52 -6.67 -0.45 2.37
CA PRO A 52 -5.25 -0.14 2.20
C PRO A 52 -4.44 -1.43 2.16
N SER A 53 -3.44 -1.48 1.27
CA SER A 53 -2.62 -2.66 1.11
C SER A 53 -1.92 -2.97 2.45
N LYS A 54 -2.27 -4.12 3.05
CA LYS A 54 -1.60 -4.56 4.27
C LYS A 54 -0.14 -4.83 3.94
N GLN A 55 0.75 -4.16 4.67
CA GLN A 55 2.18 -4.43 4.55
C GLN A 55 2.45 -5.90 4.86
N ARG A 56 3.27 -6.54 4.03
CA ARG A 56 3.66 -7.94 4.24
C ARG A 56 4.61 -7.98 5.44
N THR A 57 4.11 -8.39 6.59
CA THR A 57 4.91 -8.56 7.82
C THR A 57 5.29 -10.02 8.02
N SER A 58 6.17 -10.27 8.99
CA SER A 58 6.52 -11.64 9.40
C SER A 58 5.30 -12.48 9.79
N ALA A 59 4.27 -11.86 10.39
CA ALA A 59 2.99 -12.48 10.74
C ALA A 59 2.06 -12.77 9.55
N SER A 60 2.31 -12.17 8.38
CA SER A 60 1.57 -12.48 7.15
C SER A 60 1.98 -13.81 6.52
N LEU A 61 3.11 -14.38 6.92
CA LEU A 61 3.54 -15.71 6.46
C LEU A 61 2.75 -16.80 7.19
N ALA A 62 2.45 -17.88 6.48
CA ALA A 62 1.80 -19.04 7.10
C ALA A 62 2.69 -19.59 8.23
N PRO A 63 2.14 -19.86 9.42
CA PRO A 63 2.90 -20.42 10.51
C PRO A 63 3.47 -21.80 10.13
N PRO A 64 4.65 -22.17 10.66
CA PRO A 64 5.17 -23.51 10.47
C PRO A 64 4.17 -24.55 11.04
N PRO A 65 3.94 -25.68 10.35
CA PRO A 65 3.03 -26.70 10.85
C PRO A 65 3.55 -27.28 12.16
N GLU A 66 2.66 -27.48 13.13
CA GLU A 66 3.01 -27.98 14.47
C GLU A 66 3.49 -29.45 14.44
N ILE A 67 2.87 -30.28 13.60
CA ILE A 67 3.20 -31.69 13.48
C ILE A 67 3.51 -32.01 12.03
N VAL A 68 4.69 -32.58 11.79
CA VAL A 68 5.06 -33.17 10.51
C VAL A 68 4.89 -34.68 10.63
N ALA A 69 3.87 -35.25 9.99
CA ALA A 69 3.58 -36.68 10.08
C ALA A 69 4.57 -37.56 9.29
N ASN A 70 5.35 -36.96 8.40
CA ASN A 70 6.12 -37.66 7.37
C ASN A 70 7.62 -37.72 7.70
N VAL A 71 7.98 -37.79 8.99
CA VAL A 71 9.38 -37.74 9.41
C VAL A 71 10.01 -39.12 9.25
N GLN A 72 10.92 -39.25 8.28
CA GLN A 72 11.75 -40.44 8.13
C GLN A 72 12.72 -40.56 9.32
N GLY A 73 13.00 -41.78 9.77
CA GLY A 73 13.87 -42.02 10.93
C GLY A 73 15.26 -41.35 10.80
N SER A 74 15.87 -40.98 11.92
CA SER A 74 17.10 -40.16 11.94
C SER A 74 18.32 -40.81 11.28
N SER A 75 18.36 -42.14 11.21
CA SER A 75 19.43 -42.89 10.55
C SER A 75 19.10 -43.35 9.13
N ALA A 76 17.91 -43.01 8.62
CA ALA A 76 17.49 -43.39 7.28
C ALA A 76 18.14 -42.47 6.23
N GLY A 77 18.51 -43.04 5.08
CA GLY A 77 19.24 -42.32 4.02
C GLY A 77 18.41 -41.23 3.33
N ALA A 78 19.08 -40.33 2.60
CA ALA A 78 18.40 -39.26 1.89
C ALA A 78 17.51 -39.81 0.76
N GLY A 79 16.20 -39.55 0.85
CA GLY A 79 15.24 -39.85 -0.21
C GLY A 79 15.32 -38.87 -1.37
N SER A 80 14.79 -39.25 -2.54
CA SER A 80 14.78 -38.38 -3.74
C SER A 80 13.97 -37.09 -3.56
N GLY A 81 12.99 -37.08 -2.66
CA GLY A 81 12.18 -35.90 -2.34
C GLY A 81 12.80 -34.94 -1.33
N GLU A 82 13.86 -35.36 -0.61
CA GLU A 82 14.43 -34.60 0.51
C GLU A 82 15.02 -33.26 0.03
N PHE A 83 15.57 -33.25 -1.19
CA PHE A 83 16.05 -32.02 -1.81
C PHE A 83 14.95 -30.97 -1.97
N HIS A 84 13.74 -31.38 -2.36
CA HIS A 84 12.63 -30.46 -2.56
C HIS A 84 12.06 -29.97 -1.23
N VAL A 85 12.02 -30.83 -0.20
CA VAL A 85 11.66 -30.44 1.16
C VAL A 85 12.60 -29.35 1.67
N TYR A 86 13.91 -29.55 1.53
CA TYR A 86 14.92 -28.56 1.90
C TYR A 86 14.80 -27.26 1.11
N LYS A 87 14.61 -27.34 -0.22
CA LYS A 87 14.47 -26.16 -1.07
C LYS A 87 13.26 -25.31 -0.66
N ALA A 88 12.13 -25.96 -0.34
CA ALA A 88 10.93 -25.28 0.12
C ALA A 88 11.10 -24.68 1.52
N SER A 89 11.67 -25.42 2.47
CA SER A 89 11.89 -24.94 3.83
C SER A 89 12.88 -23.78 3.87
N ARG A 90 13.99 -23.87 3.12
CA ARG A 90 14.98 -22.79 3.00
C ARG A 90 14.35 -21.52 2.42
N ARG A 91 13.53 -21.63 1.37
CA ARG A 91 12.84 -20.48 0.77
C ARG A 91 11.89 -19.81 1.77
N ARG A 92 11.10 -20.61 2.50
CA ARG A 92 10.18 -20.12 3.55
C ARG A 92 10.94 -19.39 4.66
N GLU A 93 12.07 -19.94 5.10
CA GLU A 93 12.85 -19.36 6.20
C GLU A 93 13.55 -18.06 5.79
N TYR A 94 14.12 -17.99 4.58
CA TYR A 94 14.73 -16.74 4.10
C TYR A 94 13.72 -15.62 3.96
N GLU A 95 12.51 -15.93 3.50
CA GLU A 95 11.43 -14.95 3.43
C GLU A 95 11.03 -14.47 4.84
N ARG A 96 10.90 -15.40 5.79
CA ARG A 96 10.61 -15.07 7.20
C ARG A 96 11.67 -14.17 7.82
N LEU A 97 12.94 -14.52 7.68
CA LEU A 97 14.07 -13.73 8.20
C LEU A 97 14.14 -12.36 7.54
N ARG A 98 13.93 -12.28 6.22
CA ARG A 98 13.92 -11.01 5.48
C ARG A 98 12.82 -10.08 5.99
N LEU A 99 11.60 -10.58 6.16
CA LEU A 99 10.49 -9.76 6.66
C LEU A 99 10.72 -9.32 8.12
N MET A 100 11.23 -10.21 8.96
CA MET A 100 11.58 -9.87 10.35
C MET A 100 12.66 -8.78 10.43
N GLN A 101 13.67 -8.82 9.56
CA GLN A 101 14.71 -7.78 9.50
C GLN A 101 14.15 -6.44 9.03
N ILE A 102 13.29 -6.44 8.01
CA ILE A 102 12.63 -5.23 7.52
C ILE A 102 11.76 -4.60 8.61
N GLU A 103 10.96 -5.42 9.30
CA GLU A 103 10.10 -4.99 10.40
C GLU A 103 10.91 -4.41 11.57
N GLN A 104 12.03 -5.06 11.93
CA GLN A 104 12.92 -4.56 12.97
C GLN A 104 13.57 -3.23 12.58
N ALA A 105 13.98 -3.07 11.32
CA ALA A 105 14.56 -1.82 10.82
C ALA A 105 13.55 -0.68 10.86
N LEU A 106 12.33 -0.91 10.39
CA LEU A 106 11.24 0.07 10.40
C LEU A 106 10.90 0.49 11.85
N ARG A 107 10.80 -0.47 12.77
CA ARG A 107 10.52 -0.16 14.18
C ARG A 107 11.62 0.69 14.82
N ARG A 108 12.89 0.47 14.47
CA ARG A 108 14.00 1.28 14.97
C ARG A 108 13.94 2.72 14.44
N THR A 109 13.62 2.89 13.16
CA THR A 109 13.47 4.23 12.57
C THR A 109 12.29 4.98 13.18
N GLU A 110 11.15 4.32 13.36
CA GLU A 110 9.96 4.92 13.99
C GLU A 110 10.21 5.32 15.45
N ASN A 111 10.92 4.49 16.22
CA ASN A 111 11.26 4.82 17.60
C ASN A 111 12.22 6.02 17.68
N GLY A 112 13.27 6.04 16.84
CA GLY A 112 14.20 7.17 16.81
C GLY A 112 13.52 8.50 16.43
N GLN A 113 12.57 8.46 15.49
CA GLN A 113 11.78 9.65 15.12
C GLN A 113 10.93 10.17 16.28
N LYS A 114 10.29 9.28 17.05
CA LYS A 114 9.51 9.66 18.24
C LYS A 114 10.39 10.26 19.33
N ASP A 115 11.54 9.66 19.58
CA ASP A 115 12.49 10.16 20.59
C ASP A 115 13.03 11.56 20.22
N GLU A 116 13.18 11.85 18.93
CA GLU A 116 13.54 13.18 18.42
C GLU A 116 12.39 14.18 18.51
N GLU A 117 11.16 13.76 18.16
CA GLU A 117 9.95 14.58 18.29
C GLU A 117 9.70 14.98 19.75
N ASP A 118 9.79 14.04 20.69
CA ASP A 118 9.58 14.29 22.13
C ASP A 118 10.63 15.25 22.71
N GLN A 119 11.87 15.20 22.23
CA GLN A 119 12.93 16.15 22.64
C GLN A 119 12.76 17.54 22.01
N ALA A 120 12.13 17.63 20.83
CA ALA A 120 11.89 18.88 20.13
C ALA A 120 10.65 19.64 20.63
N MET A 121 9.81 19.03 21.48
CA MET A 121 8.69 19.68 22.14
C MET A 121 9.17 20.38 23.43
N PRO A 122 9.32 21.72 23.46
CA PRO A 122 9.60 22.42 24.70
C PRO A 122 8.39 22.27 25.63
N VAL A 123 8.67 21.90 26.89
CA VAL A 123 7.72 21.94 28.00
C VAL A 123 7.30 23.39 28.28
N ASP A 124 6.37 23.91 27.49
CA ASP A 124 5.70 25.17 27.78
C ASP A 124 4.75 24.97 28.97
N GLY A 125 5.13 25.54 30.12
CA GLY A 125 4.22 25.71 31.26
C GLY A 125 4.77 25.29 32.62
N ALA A 126 5.94 25.78 33.02
CA ALA A 126 6.24 25.90 34.45
C ALA A 126 5.53 27.15 34.98
N ASP A 127 4.39 26.90 35.63
CA ASP A 127 3.46 27.85 36.22
C ASP A 127 4.15 28.86 37.16
N GLN A 128 3.97 30.15 36.90
CA GLN A 128 4.42 31.24 37.77
C GLN A 128 3.35 31.54 38.82
N SER A 129 3.44 30.94 40.00
CA SER A 129 2.70 31.44 41.16
C SER A 129 3.40 31.08 42.48
N THR A 130 4.23 32.00 42.98
CA THR A 130 4.57 32.06 44.41
C THR A 130 4.13 33.41 44.97
N GLU A 131 2.86 33.43 45.38
CA GLU A 131 2.26 34.09 46.55
C GLU A 131 2.90 35.39 47.09
N THR A 132 2.18 36.51 46.96
CA THR A 132 2.39 37.73 47.74
C THR A 132 1.62 37.65 49.07
N PRO A 133 2.27 37.72 50.24
CA PRO A 133 1.55 37.73 51.52
C PRO A 133 0.94 39.11 51.81
N GLY A 134 -0.37 39.12 52.04
CA GLY A 134 -1.17 40.30 52.37
C GLY A 134 -0.79 40.93 53.72
N VAL A 135 -0.60 42.24 53.71
CA VAL A 135 -0.48 43.08 54.91
C VAL A 135 -1.89 43.48 55.35
N ILE A 136 -2.31 42.95 56.49
CA ILE A 136 -3.59 43.24 57.15
C ILE A 136 -3.49 44.64 57.77
N ILE A 137 -4.38 45.54 57.34
CA ILE A 137 -4.60 46.85 57.96
C ILE A 137 -5.52 46.62 59.17
N HIS A 138 -5.07 46.99 60.38
CA HIS A 138 -5.91 47.10 61.57
C HIS A 138 -6.53 48.50 61.59
N GLU A 139 -7.85 48.59 61.51
CA GLU A 139 -8.62 49.76 61.96
C GLU A 139 -9.33 49.41 63.28
N ASP A 140 -9.31 50.40 64.18
CA ASP A 140 -9.97 50.58 65.49
C ASP A 140 -9.53 49.77 66.72
#